data_AF-A0AAV4SWB7-F1
#
_entry.id   AF-A0AAV4SWB7-F1
#
_cell.length_a   1.000
_cell.length_b   1.000
_cell.length_c   1.000
_cell.angle_alpha   90.00
_cell.angle_beta   90.00
_cell.angle_gamma   90.00
#
_symmetry.space_group_name_H-M   'P 1'
#
loop_
_entity.id
_entity.type
_entity.pdbx_description
1 polymer ?
#
loop_
_entity_poly.entity_id
_entity_poly.type
_entity_poly.pdbx_seq_one_letter_code
_entity_poly.pdbx_strand_id
1 'polypeptide(L)'
;MRETAFLCPLCSNSICTQCQEFYHYGMSCNLNKLCKGDSDYSLKMWLQADPNNHKSCPSCSAPIEKNGGCNHMTCWKCKCDMCWLCLQVFPNAELVVLKRFTSKPFLLTSRKNDVPPPELLKPLCNINCVFLCILGKFDLGERN
;
A
#
# COMPACT_ATOMS: atom_id res chain seq x y z
N MET A 1 -32.02 -10.99 -5.82
CA MET A 1 -31.97 -10.81 -7.28
C MET A 1 -31.54 -12.12 -7.90
N ARG A 2 -32.37 -12.79 -8.69
CA ARG A 2 -31.99 -14.03 -9.40
C ARG A 2 -31.62 -13.65 -10.83
N GLU A 3 -30.33 -13.59 -11.13
CA GLU A 3 -29.87 -13.45 -12.50
C GLU A 3 -30.04 -14.81 -13.21
N THR A 4 -30.91 -14.85 -14.20
CA THR A 4 -31.29 -16.08 -14.90
C THR A 4 -30.40 -16.31 -16.13
N ALA A 5 -29.90 -17.54 -16.25
CA ALA A 5 -29.09 -18.02 -17.37
C ALA A 5 -29.95 -18.61 -18.49
N PHE A 6 -29.58 -18.37 -19.74
CA PHE A 6 -30.08 -19.09 -20.92
C PHE A 6 -28.99 -19.99 -21.48
N LEU A 7 -29.29 -21.27 -21.72
CA LEU A 7 -28.35 -22.22 -22.32
C LEU A 7 -28.61 -22.32 -23.83
N CYS A 8 -27.62 -21.99 -24.66
CA CYS A 8 -27.74 -22.12 -26.11
C CYS A 8 -27.77 -23.60 -26.51
N PRO A 9 -28.80 -24.08 -27.24
CA PRO A 9 -28.90 -25.49 -27.61
C PRO A 9 -27.91 -25.92 -28.69
N LEU A 10 -27.32 -24.97 -29.44
CA LEU A 10 -26.39 -25.26 -30.54
C LEU A 10 -24.93 -25.34 -30.09
N CYS A 11 -24.52 -24.49 -29.15
CA CYS A 11 -23.14 -24.41 -28.67
C CYS A 11 -22.98 -24.64 -27.16
N SER A 12 -24.08 -24.90 -26.45
CA SER A 12 -24.10 -25.17 -25.00
C SER A 12 -23.52 -24.05 -24.11
N ASN A 13 -23.33 -22.85 -24.65
CA ASN A 13 -22.89 -21.70 -23.87
C ASN A 13 -24.04 -21.13 -23.03
N SER A 14 -23.72 -20.76 -21.79
CA SER A 14 -24.64 -20.07 -20.88
C SER A 14 -24.53 -18.56 -21.08
N ILE A 15 -25.67 -17.89 -21.23
CA ILE A 15 -25.78 -16.47 -21.54
C ILE A 15 -26.65 -15.81 -20.46
N CYS A 16 -26.21 -14.67 -19.95
CA CYS A 16 -27.02 -13.87 -19.04
C CYS A 16 -28.17 -13.21 -19.81
N THR A 17 -29.40 -13.47 -19.39
CA THR A 17 -30.60 -12.94 -20.05
C THR A 17 -30.79 -11.43 -19.87
N GLN A 18 -30.10 -10.81 -18.92
CA GLN A 18 -30.22 -9.37 -18.63
C GLN A 18 -29.23 -8.51 -19.42
N CYS A 19 -27.97 -8.95 -19.50
CA CYS A 19 -26.90 -8.18 -20.18
C CYS A 19 -26.46 -8.78 -21.51
N GLN A 20 -26.98 -9.96 -21.89
CA GLN A 20 -26.71 -10.66 -23.16
C GLN A 20 -25.24 -11.07 -23.37
N GLU A 21 -24.46 -11.10 -22.29
CA GLU A 21 -23.08 -11.59 -22.27
C GLU A 21 -23.00 -13.05 -21.81
N PHE A 22 -21.83 -13.69 -21.95
CA PHE A 22 -21.56 -14.96 -21.28
C PHE A 22 -21.95 -14.88 -19.80
N TYR A 23 -22.61 -15.93 -19.32
CA TYR A 23 -23.14 -15.95 -17.96
C TYR A 23 -22.00 -15.78 -16.93
N HIS A 24 -22.17 -14.82 -16.04
CA HIS A 24 -21.17 -14.39 -15.07
C HIS A 24 -21.55 -14.89 -13.67
N TYR A 25 -21.01 -16.06 -13.30
CA TYR A 25 -21.33 -16.71 -12.03
C TYR A 25 -20.95 -15.86 -10.82
N GLY A 26 -21.91 -15.66 -9.90
CA GLY A 26 -21.67 -14.98 -8.63
C GLY A 26 -21.40 -13.47 -8.73
N MET A 27 -21.44 -12.89 -9.94
CA MET A 27 -21.25 -11.46 -10.18
C MET A 27 -22.53 -10.88 -10.74
N SER A 28 -22.87 -9.64 -10.38
CA SER A 28 -23.96 -8.94 -11.04
C SER A 28 -23.58 -8.48 -12.44
N CYS A 29 -24.57 -8.20 -13.29
CA CYS A 29 -24.35 -7.62 -14.62
C CYS A 29 -23.48 -6.36 -14.58
N ASN A 30 -23.68 -5.52 -13.56
CA ASN A 30 -22.91 -4.29 -13.37
C ASN A 30 -21.45 -4.58 -13.02
N LEU A 31 -21.20 -5.53 -12.10
CA LEU A 31 -19.83 -5.93 -11.75
C LEU A 31 -19.10 -6.56 -12.94
N ASN A 32 -19.78 -7.44 -13.70
CA ASN A 32 -19.22 -8.03 -14.91
C ASN A 32 -18.80 -6.95 -15.93
N LYS A 33 -19.63 -5.91 -16.11
CA LYS A 33 -19.31 -4.78 -17.00
C LYS A 33 -18.10 -3.98 -16.51
N LEU A 34 -18.00 -3.71 -15.21
CA LEU A 34 -16.86 -3.00 -14.63
C LEU A 34 -15.56 -3.80 -14.79
N CYS A 35 -15.58 -5.09 -14.46
CA CYS A 35 -14.41 -5.96 -14.59
C CYS A 35 -13.95 -6.13 -16.04
N LYS A 36 -14.87 -6.22 -17.02
CA LYS A 36 -14.52 -6.29 -18.45
C LYS A 36 -13.92 -4.97 -18.98
N GLY A 37 -14.37 -3.84 -18.45
CA GLY A 37 -13.89 -2.51 -18.86
C GLY A 37 -12.56 -2.10 -18.23
N ASP A 38 -12.11 -2.82 -17.20
CA ASP A 38 -10.93 -2.48 -16.41
C ASP A 38 -10.28 -3.75 -15.88
N SER A 39 -9.23 -4.22 -16.56
CA SER A 39 -8.49 -5.45 -16.18
C SER A 39 -7.92 -5.37 -14.76
N ASP A 40 -7.71 -4.16 -14.26
CA ASP A 40 -7.13 -3.90 -12.95
C ASP A 40 -8.21 -3.61 -11.89
N TYR A 41 -9.49 -3.81 -12.19
CA TYR A 41 -10.60 -3.53 -11.28
C TYR A 41 -10.42 -4.26 -9.93
N SER A 42 -10.09 -5.55 -9.96
CA SER A 42 -9.86 -6.34 -8.74
C SER A 42 -8.70 -5.79 -7.91
N LEU A 43 -7.63 -5.35 -8.56
CA LEU A 43 -6.47 -4.75 -7.91
C LEU A 43 -6.83 -3.40 -7.28
N LYS A 44 -7.58 -2.55 -7.98
CA LYS A 44 -8.07 -1.27 -7.47
C LYS A 44 -8.97 -1.46 -6.25
N MET A 45 -9.87 -2.45 -6.31
CA MET A 45 -10.72 -2.80 -5.16
C MET A 45 -9.88 -3.28 -3.97
N TRP A 46 -8.86 -4.12 -4.19
CA TRP A 46 -7.95 -4.57 -3.13
C TRP A 46 -7.18 -3.39 -2.49
N LEU A 47 -6.64 -2.47 -3.30
CA LEU A 47 -5.97 -1.25 -2.82
C LEU A 47 -6.90 -0.35 -2.00
N GLN A 48 -8.18 -0.27 -2.37
CA GLN A 48 -9.17 0.58 -1.71
C GLN A 48 -9.79 -0.09 -0.47
N ALA A 49 -9.81 -1.42 -0.40
CA ALA A 49 -10.42 -2.16 0.69
C ALA A 49 -9.71 -1.93 2.03
N ASP A 50 -8.39 -1.76 2.01
CA ASP A 50 -7.61 -1.44 3.21
C ASP A 50 -6.44 -0.48 2.90
N PRO A 51 -6.68 0.84 2.82
CA PRO A 51 -5.64 1.83 2.52
C PRO A 51 -4.54 1.95 3.58
N ASN A 52 -4.75 1.36 4.76
CA ASN A 52 -3.77 1.37 5.85
C ASN A 52 -2.74 0.26 5.69
N ASN A 53 -3.13 -0.86 5.06
CA ASN A 53 -2.27 -2.01 4.80
C ASN A 53 -1.93 -2.20 3.32
N HIS A 54 -2.65 -1.58 2.39
CA HIS A 54 -2.39 -1.65 0.95
C HIS A 54 -2.09 -0.27 0.38
N LYS A 55 -1.00 -0.16 -0.37
CA LYS A 55 -0.57 1.08 -1.06
C LYS A 55 0.05 0.75 -2.41
N SER A 56 0.34 1.77 -3.20
CA SER A 56 1.13 1.64 -4.44
C SER A 56 2.56 2.15 -4.20
N CYS A 57 3.53 1.47 -4.78
CA CYS A 57 4.93 1.89 -4.74
C CYS A 57 5.08 3.28 -5.39
N PRO A 58 5.75 4.25 -4.74
CA PRO A 58 5.93 5.59 -5.30
C PRO A 58 6.87 5.63 -6.51
N SER A 59 7.70 4.60 -6.71
CA SER A 59 8.68 4.53 -7.80
C SER A 59 8.16 3.79 -9.04
N CYS A 60 7.44 2.68 -8.87
CA CYS A 60 7.04 1.81 -9.99
C CYS A 60 5.55 1.46 -10.01
N SER A 61 4.75 2.03 -9.10
CA SER A 61 3.31 1.81 -8.95
C SER A 61 2.90 0.36 -8.67
N ALA A 62 3.84 -0.55 -8.42
CA ALA A 62 3.51 -1.91 -8.00
C ALA A 62 2.70 -1.89 -6.69
N PRO A 63 1.65 -2.73 -6.56
CA PRO A 63 0.94 -2.87 -5.29
C PRO A 63 1.88 -3.38 -4.20
N ILE A 64 1.78 -2.78 -3.02
CA ILE A 64 2.57 -3.12 -1.83
C ILE A 64 1.64 -3.30 -0.65
N GLU A 65 1.92 -4.32 0.15
CA GLU A 65 1.19 -4.68 1.37
C GLU A 65 2.11 -4.52 2.57
N LYS A 66 1.59 -3.95 3.67
CA LYS A 66 2.36 -3.72 4.89
C LYS A 66 2.75 -5.05 5.54
N ASN A 67 4.04 -5.27 5.72
CA ASN A 67 4.58 -6.51 6.30
C ASN A 67 4.90 -6.40 7.81
N GLY A 68 4.23 -5.50 8.53
CA GLY A 68 4.34 -5.33 9.99
C GLY A 68 5.55 -4.52 10.49
N GLY A 69 5.51 -4.11 11.76
CA GLY A 69 6.64 -3.60 12.55
C GLY A 69 7.26 -2.26 12.14
N CYS A 70 8.00 -2.22 11.02
CA CYS A 70 8.76 -1.03 10.59
C CYS A 70 8.06 -0.30 9.43
N ASN A 71 8.16 1.04 9.44
CA ASN A 71 7.70 1.87 8.32
C ASN A 71 8.74 1.94 7.18
N HIS A 72 9.90 1.32 7.31
CA HIS A 72 10.87 1.17 6.22
C HIS A 72 10.53 -0.11 5.46
N MET A 73 10.13 0.04 4.20
CA MET A 73 9.77 -1.10 3.35
C MET A 73 10.60 -1.09 2.07
N THR A 74 10.74 -2.26 1.46
CA THR A 74 11.45 -2.43 0.20
C THR A 74 10.46 -2.94 -0.85
N CYS A 75 10.42 -2.31 -2.02
CA CYS A 75 9.50 -2.70 -3.07
C CYS A 75 9.91 -4.06 -3.64
N TRP A 76 8.99 -5.02 -3.66
CA TRP A 76 9.27 -6.34 -4.23
C TRP A 76 9.63 -6.29 -5.73
N LYS A 77 9.11 -5.30 -6.47
CA LYS A 77 9.31 -5.14 -7.93
C LYS A 77 10.56 -4.35 -8.26
N CYS A 78 10.62 -3.06 -7.90
CA CYS A 78 11.74 -2.17 -8.28
C CYS A 78 12.87 -2.11 -7.25
N LYS A 79 12.73 -2.78 -6.10
CA LYS A 79 13.73 -2.85 -5.03
C LYS A 79 14.11 -1.51 -4.39
N CYS A 80 13.40 -0.41 -4.67
CA CYS A 80 13.61 0.83 -3.93
C CYS A 80 13.15 0.66 -2.47
N ASP A 81 13.81 1.35 -1.55
CA ASP A 81 13.39 1.46 -0.16
C ASP A 81 12.50 2.70 0.03
N MET A 82 11.44 2.62 0.86
CA MET A 82 10.52 3.75 1.09
C MET A 82 9.90 3.81 2.50
N CYS A 83 9.44 5.00 2.90
CA CYS A 83 8.66 5.24 4.13
C CYS A 83 7.18 4.82 3.88
N TRP A 84 6.61 3.88 4.63
CA TRP A 84 5.19 3.47 4.51
C TRP A 84 4.20 4.61 4.78
N LEU A 85 4.56 5.52 5.71
CA LEU A 85 3.68 6.62 6.12
C LEU A 85 3.61 7.74 5.07
N CYS A 86 4.75 8.16 4.52
CA CYS A 86 4.81 9.30 3.59
C CYS A 86 5.05 8.92 2.13
N LEU A 87 5.29 7.64 1.83
CA LEU A 87 5.59 7.12 0.49
C LEU A 87 6.76 7.83 -0.20
N GLN A 88 7.74 8.33 0.55
CA GLN A 88 8.99 8.86 -0.01
C GLN A 88 10.02 7.74 -0.14
N VAL A 89 10.73 7.73 -1.28
CA VAL A 89 11.83 6.80 -1.55
C VAL A 89 13.08 7.25 -0.80
N PHE A 90 13.77 6.32 -0.14
CA PHE A 90 15.07 6.58 0.46
C PHE A 90 16.12 6.68 -0.65
N PRO A 91 16.94 7.75 -0.68
CA PRO A 91 18.01 7.87 -1.64
C PRO A 91 19.10 6.83 -1.37
N ASN A 92 19.65 6.28 -2.44
CA ASN A 92 20.73 5.31 -2.46
C ASN A 92 21.94 5.89 -1.69
N ALA A 93 22.71 5.03 -1.02
CA ALA A 93 23.70 5.36 0.02
C ALA A 93 24.94 6.21 -0.38
N GLU A 94 24.88 7.07 -1.39
CA GLU A 94 25.97 8.02 -1.69
C GLU A 94 25.66 9.48 -1.39
N LEU A 95 24.41 9.87 -1.06
CA LEU A 95 24.12 11.29 -0.77
C LEU A 95 23.07 11.49 0.32
N VAL A 96 23.45 11.19 1.58
CA VAL A 96 22.94 11.94 2.73
C VAL A 96 24.11 12.65 3.40
N VAL A 97 24.69 13.64 2.69
CA VAL A 97 25.40 14.70 3.41
C VAL A 97 24.33 15.39 4.24
N LEU A 98 24.52 15.39 5.57
CA LEU A 98 23.74 16.13 6.56
C LEU A 98 23.74 17.64 6.26
N LYS A 99 23.10 18.09 5.18
CA LYS A 99 23.02 19.52 4.79
C LYS A 99 21.87 20.23 5.48
N ARG A 100 21.64 19.97 6.77
CA ARG A 100 20.63 20.69 7.56
C ARG A 100 20.94 20.80 9.06
N PHE A 101 22.21 20.72 9.43
CA PHE A 101 22.67 21.37 10.66
C PHE A 101 23.04 22.82 10.35
N THR A 102 22.08 23.73 10.43
CA THR A 102 22.40 25.13 10.72
C THR A 102 21.65 25.55 11.97
N SER A 103 22.46 25.73 13.02
CA SER A 103 22.25 26.53 14.24
C SER A 103 21.18 26.10 15.26
N LYS A 104 21.35 24.92 15.87
CA LYS A 104 21.34 24.70 17.34
C LYS A 104 21.47 23.20 17.63
N PRO A 105 22.42 22.75 18.46
CA PRO A 105 22.56 21.33 18.78
C PRO A 105 21.42 20.92 19.71
N PHE A 106 20.42 20.21 19.19
CA PHE A 106 19.53 19.45 20.05
C PHE A 106 20.31 18.19 20.45
N LEU A 107 20.99 18.27 21.58
CA LEU A 107 21.56 17.09 22.24
C LEU A 107 20.37 16.17 22.57
N LEU A 108 20.21 15.08 21.81
CA LEU A 108 19.33 13.98 22.17
C LEU A 108 19.95 13.27 23.38
N THR A 109 19.85 13.92 24.55
CA THR A 109 20.03 13.23 25.81
C THR A 109 18.82 12.35 26.03
N SER A 110 19.12 11.07 26.22
CA SER A 110 18.20 9.99 26.56
C SER A 110 17.23 10.41 27.66
N ARG A 111 15.97 10.76 27.34
CA ARG A 111 14.82 10.64 28.24
C ARG A 111 13.57 10.27 27.47
N LYS A 112 12.86 9.29 28.03
CA LYS A 112 11.83 8.44 27.44
C LYS A 112 10.47 9.14 27.46
N ASN A 113 9.65 8.87 26.44
CA ASN A 113 8.17 8.82 26.49
C ASN A 113 7.32 9.99 25.95
N ASP A 114 7.86 10.97 25.24
CA ASP A 114 7.00 11.92 24.52
C ASP A 114 6.87 11.53 23.05
N VAL A 115 5.71 10.97 22.67
CA VAL A 115 5.31 10.81 21.26
C VAL A 115 4.88 12.21 20.77
N PRO A 116 5.61 12.84 19.83
CA PRO A 116 5.26 14.17 19.37
C PRO A 116 3.93 14.15 18.58
N PRO A 117 3.15 15.23 18.63
CA PRO A 117 1.87 15.34 17.91
C PRO A 117 1.97 14.99 16.41
N PRO A 118 0.94 14.38 15.80
CA PRO A 118 0.96 13.93 14.40
C PRO A 118 1.29 15.03 13.38
N GLU A 119 1.01 16.28 13.71
CA GLU A 119 1.26 17.46 12.88
C GLU A 119 2.76 17.78 12.72
N LEU A 120 3.60 17.37 13.68
CA LEU A 120 5.05 17.60 13.68
C LEU A 120 5.86 16.43 13.07
N LEU A 121 5.21 15.32 12.71
CA LEU A 121 5.86 14.15 12.11
C LEU A 121 6.02 14.24 10.58
N LYS A 122 5.28 15.12 9.92
CA LYS A 122 5.32 15.30 8.45
C LYS A 122 6.71 15.69 7.91
N PRO A 123 7.47 16.62 8.53
CA PRO A 123 8.82 16.96 8.09
C PRO A 123 9.93 16.01 8.62
N LEU A 124 9.60 15.01 9.44
CA LEU A 124 10.55 14.12 10.11
C LEU A 124 10.57 12.66 9.59
N CYS A 125 9.67 12.23 8.67
CA CYS A 125 9.65 10.81 8.16
C CYS A 125 10.99 10.39 7.58
N ASN A 126 11.73 11.30 6.94
CA ASN A 126 12.96 10.95 6.21
C ASN A 126 14.18 10.71 7.12
N ILE A 127 14.20 11.34 8.31
CA ILE A 127 15.31 11.21 9.27
C ILE A 127 14.96 10.22 10.38
N ASN A 128 13.74 10.28 10.93
CA ASN A 128 13.34 9.43 12.05
C ASN A 128 13.07 7.97 11.64
N CYS A 129 12.61 7.68 10.42
CA CYS A 129 12.33 6.28 10.05
C CYS A 129 13.62 5.46 9.86
N VAL A 130 14.68 6.06 9.33
CA VAL A 130 15.99 5.41 9.23
C VAL A 130 16.62 5.26 10.61
N PHE A 131 16.57 6.30 11.45
CA PHE A 131 17.13 6.25 12.81
C PHE A 131 16.38 5.26 13.74
N LEU A 132 15.05 5.16 13.63
CA LEU A 132 14.24 4.24 14.44
C LEU A 132 14.37 2.77 14.00
N CYS A 133 14.57 2.51 12.70
CA CYS A 133 14.80 1.15 12.20
C CYS A 133 16.26 0.69 12.48
N ILE A 134 17.27 1.59 12.46
CA ILE A 134 18.67 1.27 12.86
C ILE A 134 18.80 1.04 14.37
N LEU A 135 18.07 1.77 15.21
CA LEU A 135 18.16 1.63 16.68
C LEU A 135 17.33 0.46 17.25
N GLY A 136 16.67 -0.35 16.42
CA GLY A 136 15.91 -1.52 16.87
C GLY A 136 14.76 -1.19 17.84
N LYS A 137 14.21 0.03 17.80
CA LYS A 137 13.23 0.53 18.80
C LYS A 137 11.78 0.58 18.31
N PHE A 138 11.45 -0.14 17.24
CA PHE A 138 10.06 -0.35 16.84
C PHE A 138 9.80 -1.84 16.51
N ASP A 139 10.28 -2.72 17.38
CA ASP A 139 9.55 -3.95 17.72
C ASP A 139 8.55 -3.57 18.83
N LEU A 140 7.32 -3.22 18.47
CA LEU A 140 6.17 -3.39 19.36
C LEU A 140 5.31 -4.50 18.78
N GLY A 141 5.88 -5.69 18.84
CA GLY A 141 5.25 -6.96 18.56
C GLY A 141 5.90 -7.98 19.48
N GLU A 142 5.65 -7.84 20.78
CA GLU A 142 5.87 -8.93 21.73
C GLU A 142 5.16 -10.17 21.17
N ARG A 143 5.94 -11.15 20.76
CA ARG A 143 5.49 -12.54 20.66
C ARG A 143 5.15 -12.98 22.07
N ASN A 144 3.86 -13.12 22.36
CA ASN A 144 3.31 -14.11 23.26
C ASN A 144 2.33 -14.96 22.46
#